data_AF-Q04963-F1
#
_entry.id   AF-Q04963-F1
#
_cell.length_a   1.000
_cell.length_b   1.000
_cell.length_c   1.000
_cell.angle_alpha   90.00
_cell.angle_beta   90.00
_cell.angle_gamma   90.00
#
_symmetry.space_group_name_H-M   'P 1'
#
loop_
_entity.id
_entity.type
_entity.pdbx_description
1 polymer ?
#
loop_
_entity_poly.entity_id
_entity_poly.type
_entity_poly.pdbx_seq_one_letter_code
_entity_poly.pdbx_strand_id
1 'polypeptide(L)'
;RLLSFRHRLDFRSSQGFLRQIVGDEKMAELKQMKESGLGQEELRAKVDEMLEHVTDEAKKQKIHEYGPACRKIYEDRHKRDNHEHSLDDYFRTHLSWLTDAQKDEIRKMKEEGKQKMDMQKKILDYYENLTGDGKKEAGEKLRGGCRELLRQIVGDEKMAELKQMKESGLGQEELRAKVDEMLEHVTDEAKKQKIHEYGPACRKIYEDRHKRDNHEHSLDDYFRTHLSWLTDAQKDEIRKMKEEGKQKMDMQKKILDYYENLTGDGKKEAGEKLRGGCRELLRQIVGDEKMAELKQMKESGLGQEELRAKVDEMLEHVTDEAKKQKIHEYGPACRKIYEDRHKRDNHEHSLG
;
A
#
# COMPACT_ATOMS: atom_id res chain seq x y z
N ARG A 1 1.44 -15.14 55.14
CA ARG A 1 2.23 -15.26 53.89
C ARG A 1 1.33 -15.84 52.81
N LEU A 2 0.46 -15.01 52.24
CA LEU A 2 -0.44 -15.32 51.12
C LEU A 2 -0.06 -14.33 50.02
N LEU A 3 0.86 -14.73 49.14
CA LEU A 3 1.14 -14.00 47.91
C LEU A 3 0.98 -15.00 46.76
N SER A 4 -0.12 -14.76 46.03
CA SER A 4 -0.60 -15.46 44.86
C SER A 4 0.43 -15.42 43.74
N PHE A 5 1.15 -16.53 43.55
CA PHE A 5 1.84 -16.81 42.30
C PHE A 5 0.80 -17.31 41.28
N ARG A 6 0.02 -16.39 40.70
CA ARG A 6 -0.75 -16.67 39.49
C ARG A 6 0.27 -16.79 38.34
N HIS A 7 0.76 -17.99 38.08
CA HIS A 7 1.45 -18.28 36.82
C HIS A 7 0.47 -17.96 35.68
N ARG A 8 0.78 -16.93 34.89
CA ARG A 8 0.12 -16.74 33.59
C ARG A 8 0.51 -17.93 32.74
N LEU A 9 -0.39 -18.90 32.59
CA LEU A 9 -0.27 -19.92 31.56
C LEU A 9 -0.22 -19.20 30.21
N ASP A 10 0.94 -19.25 29.56
CA ASP A 10 1.12 -18.83 28.18
C ASP A 10 1.26 -20.06 27.27
N PHE A 11 1.31 -19.86 25.96
CA PHE A 11 1.35 -21.00 25.03
C PHE A 11 2.58 -21.90 25.20
N ARG A 12 3.75 -21.32 25.54
CA ARG A 12 4.97 -22.11 25.78
C ARG A 12 4.81 -22.95 27.05
N SER A 13 4.16 -22.40 28.06
CA SER A 13 3.82 -23.10 29.30
C SER A 13 2.80 -24.22 29.06
N SER A 14 1.80 -24.00 28.19
CA SER A 14 0.83 -25.03 27.80
C SER A 14 1.45 -26.19 27.02
N GLN A 15 2.38 -25.92 26.10
CA GLN A 15 3.13 -26.98 25.41
C GLN A 15 4.07 -27.74 26.35
N GLY A 16 4.75 -27.02 27.26
CA GLY A 16 5.58 -27.64 28.30
C GLY A 16 4.77 -28.52 29.24
N PHE A 17 3.56 -28.09 29.60
CA PHE A 17 2.62 -28.86 30.41
C PHE A 17 2.21 -30.16 29.72
N LEU A 18 1.76 -30.09 28.45
CA LEU A 18 1.39 -31.29 27.69
C LEU A 18 2.55 -32.27 27.59
N ARG A 19 3.76 -31.77 27.31
CA ARG A 19 5.00 -32.57 27.26
C ARG A 19 5.30 -33.30 28.57
N GLN A 20 5.07 -32.67 29.73
CA GLN A 20 5.23 -33.32 31.05
C GLN A 20 4.21 -34.44 31.29
N ILE A 21 3.03 -34.35 30.69
CA ILE A 21 1.96 -35.33 30.84
C ILE A 21 2.21 -36.55 29.93
N VAL A 22 2.31 -36.31 28.61
CA VAL A 22 2.33 -37.37 27.58
C VAL A 22 3.75 -37.81 27.18
N GLY A 23 4.78 -37.06 27.59
CA GLY A 23 6.17 -37.36 27.28
C GLY A 23 6.66 -36.85 25.92
N ASP A 24 7.96 -36.98 25.70
CA ASP A 24 8.67 -36.40 24.54
C ASP A 24 8.32 -37.10 23.23
N GLU A 25 8.16 -38.43 23.27
CA GLU A 25 7.83 -39.24 22.10
C GLU A 25 6.46 -38.86 21.52
N LYS A 26 5.44 -38.74 22.39
CA LYS A 26 4.09 -38.32 21.99
C LYS A 26 4.02 -36.87 21.53
N MET A 27 4.85 -35.99 22.10
CA MET A 27 5.00 -34.63 21.60
C MET A 27 5.68 -34.56 20.23
N ALA A 28 6.64 -35.44 19.97
CA ALA A 28 7.27 -35.55 18.65
C ALA A 28 6.28 -36.07 17.60
N GLU A 29 5.46 -37.07 17.95
CA GLU A 29 4.36 -37.58 17.11
C GLU A 29 3.38 -36.45 16.73
N LEU A 30 2.90 -35.66 17.71
CA LEU A 30 2.03 -34.51 17.46
C LEU A 30 2.68 -33.44 16.58
N LYS A 31 3.99 -33.22 16.75
CA LYS A 31 4.75 -32.26 15.94
C LYS A 31 4.84 -32.74 14.49
N GLN A 32 5.15 -34.02 14.28
CA GLN A 32 5.22 -34.62 12.95
C GLN A 32 3.85 -34.59 12.25
N MET A 33 2.78 -34.89 12.97
CA MET A 33 1.40 -34.80 12.46
C MET A 33 1.02 -33.37 12.06
N LYS A 34 1.45 -32.38 12.84
CA LYS A 34 1.27 -30.96 12.49
C LYS A 34 2.07 -30.58 11.24
N GLU A 35 3.30 -31.07 11.11
CA GLU A 35 4.18 -30.82 9.96
C GLU A 35 3.68 -31.53 8.69
N SER A 36 2.97 -32.65 8.80
CA SER A 36 2.33 -33.33 7.67
C SER A 36 1.01 -32.69 7.23
N GLY A 37 0.60 -31.57 7.83
CA GLY A 37 -0.57 -30.80 7.42
C GLY A 37 -1.92 -31.35 7.89
N LEU A 38 -1.95 -32.21 8.93
CA LEU A 38 -3.21 -32.67 9.53
C LEU A 38 -4.03 -31.50 10.09
N GLY A 39 -5.35 -31.62 9.98
CA GLY A 39 -6.29 -30.61 10.43
C GLY A 39 -6.27 -30.42 11.95
N GLN A 40 -6.67 -29.24 12.43
CA GLN A 40 -6.71 -28.96 13.87
C GLN A 40 -7.66 -29.86 14.65
N GLU A 41 -8.76 -30.29 14.02
CA GLU A 41 -9.73 -31.20 14.65
C GLU A 41 -9.11 -32.58 14.88
N GLU A 42 -8.31 -33.06 13.92
CA GLU A 42 -7.59 -34.32 14.01
C GLU A 42 -6.45 -34.24 15.05
N LEU A 43 -5.72 -33.12 15.10
CA LEU A 43 -4.71 -32.89 16.13
C LEU A 43 -5.33 -32.82 17.53
N ARG A 44 -6.52 -32.23 17.68
CA ARG A 44 -7.26 -32.21 18.96
C ARG A 44 -7.69 -33.61 19.37
N ALA A 45 -8.29 -34.35 18.45
CA ALA A 45 -8.71 -35.72 18.70
C ALA A 45 -7.52 -36.58 19.14
N LYS A 46 -6.35 -36.39 18.51
CA LYS A 46 -5.13 -37.10 18.92
C LYS A 46 -4.65 -36.71 20.31
N VAL A 47 -4.72 -35.42 20.67
CA VAL A 47 -4.39 -34.97 22.03
C VAL A 47 -5.36 -35.58 23.04
N ASP A 48 -6.66 -35.60 22.76
CA ASP A 48 -7.65 -36.21 23.65
C ASP A 48 -7.41 -37.72 23.81
N GLU A 49 -7.14 -38.44 22.71
CA GLU A 49 -6.73 -39.86 22.72
C GLU A 49 -5.49 -40.09 23.61
N MET A 50 -4.45 -39.26 23.47
CA MET A 50 -3.24 -39.36 24.28
C MET A 50 -3.51 -39.11 25.77
N LEU A 51 -4.43 -38.20 26.10
CA LEU A 51 -4.78 -37.88 27.48
C LEU A 51 -5.65 -38.97 28.13
N GLU A 52 -6.48 -39.68 27.37
CA GLU A 52 -7.29 -40.81 27.87
C GLU A 52 -6.41 -41.99 28.32
N HIS A 53 -5.26 -42.19 27.69
CA HIS A 53 -4.32 -43.27 28.02
C HIS A 53 -3.44 -42.94 29.25
N VAL A 54 -3.59 -41.76 29.86
CA VAL A 54 -2.86 -41.38 31.07
C VAL A 54 -3.49 -42.07 32.29
N THR A 55 -2.78 -43.03 32.86
CA THR A 55 -3.24 -43.82 34.02
C THR A 55 -2.79 -43.26 35.37
N ASP A 56 -1.77 -42.39 35.39
CA ASP A 56 -1.25 -41.76 36.60
C ASP A 56 -2.24 -40.75 37.18
N GLU A 57 -2.70 -40.97 38.41
CA GLU A 57 -3.73 -40.16 39.07
C GLU A 57 -3.29 -38.71 39.32
N ALA A 58 -2.01 -38.47 39.61
CA ALA A 58 -1.50 -37.11 39.80
C ALA A 58 -1.46 -36.33 38.47
N LYS A 59 -1.16 -37.01 37.35
CA LYS A 59 -1.26 -36.44 36.01
C LYS A 59 -2.71 -36.21 35.60
N LYS A 60 -3.63 -37.14 35.88
CA LYS A 60 -5.08 -36.96 35.62
C LYS A 60 -5.63 -35.73 36.32
N GLN A 61 -5.29 -35.54 37.59
CA GLN A 61 -5.73 -34.37 38.34
C GLN A 61 -5.23 -33.05 37.73
N LYS A 62 -3.97 -33.02 37.26
CA LYS A 62 -3.42 -31.88 36.53
C LYS A 62 -4.10 -31.65 35.18
N ILE A 63 -4.43 -32.69 34.43
CA ILE A 63 -5.17 -32.58 33.16
C ILE A 63 -6.54 -31.95 33.42
N HIS A 64 -7.23 -32.36 34.48
CA HIS A 64 -8.52 -31.78 34.87
C HIS A 64 -8.40 -30.31 35.27
N GLU A 65 -7.39 -29.93 36.05
CA GLU A 65 -7.18 -28.56 36.53
C GLU A 65 -6.74 -27.59 35.42
N TYR A 66 -5.79 -27.99 34.58
CA TYR A 66 -5.14 -27.10 33.60
C TYR A 66 -5.61 -27.31 32.16
N GLY A 67 -6.18 -28.48 31.84
CA GLY A 67 -6.60 -28.85 30.49
C GLY A 67 -7.52 -27.84 29.82
N PRO A 68 -8.63 -27.39 30.46
CA PRO A 68 -9.52 -26.40 29.87
C PRO A 68 -8.83 -25.06 29.55
N ALA A 69 -7.94 -24.60 30.44
CA ALA A 69 -7.18 -23.37 30.22
C ALA A 69 -6.16 -23.51 29.07
N CYS A 70 -5.46 -24.65 29.02
CA CYS A 70 -4.53 -24.97 27.93
C CYS A 70 -5.23 -25.06 26.56
N ARG A 71 -6.41 -25.70 26.49
CA ARG A 71 -7.25 -25.74 25.28
C ARG A 71 -7.60 -24.33 24.81
N LYS A 72 -8.07 -23.48 25.72
CA LYS A 72 -8.44 -22.09 25.41
C LYS A 72 -7.25 -21.27 24.89
N ILE A 73 -6.06 -21.39 25.51
CA ILE A 73 -4.85 -20.71 25.05
C ILE A 73 -4.43 -21.17 23.66
N TYR A 74 -4.53 -22.47 23.39
CA TYR A 74 -4.22 -23.04 22.09
C TYR A 74 -5.22 -22.57 21.02
N GLU A 75 -6.51 -22.53 21.35
CA GLU A 75 -7.58 -21.97 20.51
C GLU A 75 -7.37 -20.49 20.18
N ASP A 76 -7.08 -19.68 21.19
CA ASP A 76 -6.89 -18.24 21.02
C ASP A 76 -5.60 -17.91 20.25
N ARG A 77 -4.58 -18.76 20.36
CA ARG A 77 -3.38 -18.65 19.51
C ARG A 77 -3.68 -19.10 18.08
N HIS A 78 -4.38 -20.22 17.91
CA HIS A 78 -4.77 -20.69 16.58
C HIS A 78 -5.65 -19.67 15.85
N LYS A 79 -6.60 -19.02 16.52
CA LYS A 79 -7.42 -17.94 15.94
C LYS A 79 -6.57 -16.73 15.52
N ARG A 80 -5.49 -16.42 16.25
CA ARG A 80 -4.56 -15.34 15.91
C ARG A 80 -3.62 -15.71 14.76
N ASP A 81 -3.07 -16.91 14.79
CA ASP A 81 -2.11 -17.42 13.80
C ASP A 81 -2.83 -17.82 12.48
N ASN A 82 -4.11 -18.19 12.58
CA ASN A 82 -4.96 -18.65 11.49
C ASN A 82 -6.17 -17.72 11.35
N HIS A 83 -5.90 -16.41 11.22
CA HIS A 83 -6.89 -15.41 10.79
C HIS A 83 -7.33 -15.75 9.35
N GLU A 84 -8.15 -16.79 9.19
CA GLU A 84 -8.98 -16.94 8.02
C GLU A 84 -10.06 -15.87 8.13
N HIS A 85 -9.73 -14.68 7.63
CA HIS A 85 -10.67 -13.58 7.50
C HIS A 85 -11.92 -14.10 6.80
N SER A 86 -13.07 -14.00 7.46
CA SER A 86 -14.33 -14.31 6.79
C SER A 86 -14.51 -13.32 5.62
N LEU A 87 -15.28 -13.73 4.61
CA LEU A 87 -15.61 -12.83 3.49
C LEU A 87 -16.20 -11.50 3.99
N ASP A 88 -16.96 -11.53 5.09
CA ASP A 88 -17.51 -10.32 5.73
C ASP A 88 -16.45 -9.45 6.41
N ASP A 89 -15.36 -10.02 6.91
CA ASP A 89 -14.24 -9.23 7.43
C ASP A 89 -13.58 -8.44 6.28
N TYR A 90 -13.36 -9.08 5.14
CA TYR A 90 -12.88 -8.40 3.94
C TYR A 90 -13.83 -7.31 3.48
N PHE A 91 -15.15 -7.53 3.50
CA PHE A 91 -16.15 -6.49 3.17
C PHE A 91 -16.12 -5.28 4.09
N ARG A 92 -15.66 -5.43 5.34
CA ARG A 92 -15.51 -4.31 6.28
C ARG A 92 -14.17 -3.61 6.15
N THR A 93 -13.15 -4.31 5.67
CA THR A 93 -11.77 -3.81 5.57
C THR A 93 -11.42 -3.51 4.11
N HIS A 94 -10.74 -4.45 3.45
CA HIS A 94 -10.08 -4.29 2.14
C HIS A 94 -11.05 -4.19 0.95
N LEU A 95 -12.31 -4.60 1.15
CA LEU A 95 -13.41 -4.58 0.16
C LEU A 95 -14.56 -3.65 0.57
N SER A 96 -14.34 -2.75 1.53
CA SER A 96 -15.35 -1.78 1.97
C SER A 96 -15.77 -0.76 0.91
N TRP A 97 -15.02 -0.66 -0.18
CA TRP A 97 -15.33 0.17 -1.34
C TRP A 97 -16.40 -0.43 -2.26
N LEU A 98 -16.74 -1.72 -2.10
CA LEU A 98 -17.85 -2.34 -2.82
C LEU A 98 -19.18 -1.78 -2.32
N THR A 99 -20.14 -1.60 -3.23
CA THR A 99 -21.53 -1.31 -2.85
C THR A 99 -22.17 -2.53 -2.18
N ASP A 100 -23.23 -2.31 -1.42
CA ASP A 100 -23.91 -3.42 -0.74
C ASP A 100 -24.50 -4.42 -1.74
N ALA A 101 -25.00 -3.96 -2.89
CA ALA A 101 -25.41 -4.83 -4.00
C ALA A 101 -24.26 -5.70 -4.54
N GLN A 102 -23.05 -5.16 -4.68
CA GLN A 102 -21.88 -5.91 -5.10
C GLN A 102 -21.44 -6.93 -4.03
N LYS A 103 -21.49 -6.55 -2.75
CA LYS A 103 -21.19 -7.47 -1.63
C LYS A 103 -22.18 -8.64 -1.60
N ASP A 104 -23.46 -8.37 -1.81
CA ASP A 104 -24.51 -9.39 -1.86
C ASP A 104 -24.33 -10.33 -3.06
N GLU A 105 -23.92 -9.80 -4.22
CA GLU A 105 -23.59 -10.63 -5.38
C GLU A 105 -22.42 -11.59 -5.07
N ILE A 106 -21.35 -11.10 -4.43
CA ILE A 106 -20.23 -11.95 -4.01
C ILE A 106 -20.64 -12.95 -2.92
N ARG A 107 -21.52 -12.58 -1.97
CA ARG A 107 -22.05 -13.50 -0.97
C ARG A 107 -22.84 -14.63 -1.62
N LYS A 108 -23.70 -14.29 -2.58
CA LYS A 108 -24.47 -15.25 -3.38
C LYS A 108 -23.56 -16.19 -4.16
N MET A 109 -22.47 -15.69 -4.76
CA MET A 109 -21.48 -16.56 -5.43
C MET A 109 -20.85 -17.57 -4.47
N LYS A 110 -20.58 -17.17 -3.22
CA LYS A 110 -20.06 -18.08 -2.18
C LYS A 110 -21.11 -19.13 -1.76
N GLU A 111 -22.37 -18.72 -1.59
CA GLU A 111 -23.49 -19.63 -1.26
C GLU A 111 -23.76 -20.65 -2.37
N GLU A 112 -23.62 -20.23 -3.63
CA GLU A 112 -23.69 -21.08 -4.82
C GLU A 112 -22.48 -22.02 -4.98
N GLY A 113 -21.50 -21.96 -4.08
CA GLY A 113 -20.31 -22.80 -4.11
C GLY A 113 -19.31 -22.46 -5.22
N LYS A 114 -19.36 -21.23 -5.77
CA LYS A 114 -18.39 -20.81 -6.78
C LYS A 114 -16.98 -20.77 -6.22
N GLN A 115 -16.00 -20.98 -7.09
CA GLN A 115 -14.61 -21.01 -6.69
C GLN A 115 -14.15 -19.62 -6.22
N LYS A 116 -13.21 -19.58 -5.27
CA LYS A 116 -12.64 -18.33 -4.76
C LYS A 116 -12.06 -17.47 -5.90
N MET A 117 -11.45 -18.10 -6.90
CA MET A 117 -10.94 -17.42 -8.10
C MET A 117 -12.03 -16.69 -8.89
N ASP A 118 -13.23 -17.25 -9.01
CA ASP A 118 -14.35 -16.60 -9.72
C ASP A 118 -14.82 -15.35 -8.96
N MET A 119 -14.91 -15.45 -7.63
CA MET A 119 -15.26 -14.31 -6.77
C MET A 119 -14.19 -13.22 -6.85
N GLN A 120 -12.91 -13.57 -6.81
CA GLN A 120 -11.80 -12.63 -6.96
C GLN A 120 -11.83 -11.94 -8.33
N LYS A 121 -12.06 -12.69 -9.41
CA LYS A 121 -12.20 -12.13 -10.75
C LYS A 121 -13.32 -11.11 -10.78
N LYS A 122 -14.48 -11.43 -10.21
CA LYS A 122 -15.62 -10.50 -10.13
C LYS A 122 -15.30 -9.23 -9.34
N ILE A 123 -14.58 -9.35 -8.22
CA ILE A 123 -14.11 -8.20 -7.43
C ILE A 123 -13.16 -7.33 -8.27
N LEU A 124 -12.24 -7.93 -9.01
CA LEU A 124 -11.33 -7.20 -9.89
C LEU A 124 -12.08 -6.53 -11.04
N ASP A 125 -13.11 -7.16 -11.60
CA ASP A 125 -13.95 -6.55 -12.64
C ASP A 125 -14.65 -5.28 -12.11
N TYR A 126 -15.16 -5.30 -10.87
CA TYR A 126 -15.69 -4.07 -10.26
C TYR A 126 -14.61 -3.00 -10.08
N TYR A 127 -13.40 -3.40 -9.65
CA TYR A 127 -12.27 -2.49 -9.50
C TYR A 127 -11.86 -1.83 -10.82
N GLU A 128 -11.83 -2.59 -11.91
CA GLU A 128 -11.43 -2.09 -13.22
C GLU A 128 -12.41 -1.06 -13.79
N ASN A 129 -13.70 -1.23 -13.49
CA ASN A 129 -14.78 -0.33 -13.89
C ASN A 129 -14.83 0.97 -13.08
N LEU A 130 -14.10 1.07 -11.95
CA LEU A 130 -13.97 2.32 -11.22
C LEU A 130 -13.07 3.30 -11.98
N THR A 131 -13.34 4.59 -11.80
CA THR A 131 -12.52 5.70 -12.31
C THR A 131 -12.28 6.75 -11.22
N GLY A 132 -11.33 7.66 -11.44
CA GLY A 132 -11.05 8.78 -10.53
C GLY A 132 -10.72 8.36 -9.09
N ASP A 133 -11.27 9.12 -8.14
CA ASP A 133 -11.01 8.93 -6.70
C ASP A 133 -11.51 7.58 -6.18
N GLY A 134 -12.63 7.08 -6.70
CA GLY A 134 -13.15 5.75 -6.33
C GLY A 134 -12.16 4.63 -6.66
N LYS A 135 -11.51 4.69 -7.83
CA LYS A 135 -10.45 3.72 -8.21
C LYS A 135 -9.21 3.88 -7.34
N LYS A 136 -8.87 5.10 -6.92
CA LYS A 136 -7.72 5.36 -6.04
C LYS A 136 -7.94 4.75 -4.65
N GLU A 137 -9.10 5.00 -4.05
CA GLU A 137 -9.46 4.46 -2.74
C GLU A 137 -9.50 2.93 -2.76
N ALA A 138 -10.22 2.35 -3.73
CA ALA A 138 -10.30 0.90 -3.90
C ALA A 138 -8.91 0.28 -4.08
N GLY A 139 -8.04 0.91 -4.87
CA GLY A 139 -6.68 0.45 -5.11
C GLY A 139 -5.80 0.49 -3.85
N GLU A 140 -5.93 1.48 -2.98
CA GLU A 140 -5.21 1.52 -1.69
C GLU A 140 -5.72 0.43 -0.73
N LYS A 141 -7.03 0.22 -0.65
CA LYS A 141 -7.64 -0.82 0.19
C LYS A 141 -7.23 -2.22 -0.25
N LEU A 142 -7.28 -2.51 -1.55
CA LEU A 142 -6.83 -3.77 -2.13
C LEU A 142 -5.32 -4.01 -1.91
N ARG A 143 -4.49 -2.96 -2.01
CA ARG A 143 -3.06 -3.05 -1.65
C ARG A 143 -2.85 -3.34 -0.18
N GLY A 144 -3.69 -2.78 0.69
CA GLY A 144 -3.75 -3.14 2.12
C GLY A 144 -3.89 -4.65 2.31
N GLY A 145 -4.89 -5.25 1.66
CA GLY A 145 -5.12 -6.70 1.70
C GLY A 145 -3.95 -7.50 1.16
N CYS A 146 -3.38 -7.09 0.03
CA CYS A 146 -2.20 -7.76 -0.53
C CYS A 146 -0.96 -7.66 0.38
N ARG A 147 -0.75 -6.55 1.10
CA ARG A 147 0.33 -6.43 2.09
C ARG A 147 0.13 -7.37 3.27
N GLU A 148 -1.09 -7.45 3.77
CA GLU A 148 -1.42 -8.34 4.87
C GLU A 148 -1.21 -9.81 4.46
N LEU A 149 -1.65 -10.17 3.26
CA LEU A 149 -1.43 -11.51 2.72
C LEU A 149 0.05 -11.82 2.54
N LEU A 150 0.81 -10.90 1.94
CA LEU A 150 2.26 -11.06 1.77
C LEU A 150 2.94 -11.26 3.13
N ARG A 151 2.55 -10.48 4.14
CA ARG A 151 3.04 -10.63 5.52
C ARG A 151 2.71 -12.00 6.13
N GLN A 152 1.53 -12.56 5.88
CA GLN A 152 1.22 -13.93 6.31
C GLN A 152 2.09 -14.99 5.62
N ILE A 153 2.51 -14.74 4.38
CA ILE A 153 3.33 -15.65 3.59
C ILE A 153 4.80 -15.57 4.02
N VAL A 154 5.41 -14.39 3.93
CA VAL A 154 6.86 -14.19 4.13
C VAL A 154 7.25 -13.81 5.57
N GLY A 155 6.27 -13.43 6.41
CA GLY A 155 6.51 -13.02 7.79
C GLY A 155 6.88 -11.54 7.98
N ASP A 156 6.88 -11.09 9.22
CA ASP A 156 7.16 -9.68 9.59
C ASP A 156 8.60 -9.25 9.27
N GLU A 157 9.58 -10.14 9.42
CA GLU A 157 11.00 -9.84 9.16
C GLU A 157 11.24 -9.46 7.70
N LYS A 158 10.70 -10.26 6.77
CA LYS A 158 10.81 -10.01 5.33
C LYS A 158 9.99 -8.80 4.88
N MET A 159 8.87 -8.52 5.54
CA MET A 159 8.13 -7.28 5.32
C MET A 159 8.90 -6.04 5.79
N ALA A 160 9.63 -6.13 6.89
CA ALA A 160 10.50 -5.04 7.35
C ALA A 160 11.67 -4.81 6.38
N GLU A 161 12.27 -5.87 5.85
CA GLU A 161 13.30 -5.81 4.81
C GLU A 161 12.78 -5.06 3.55
N LEU A 162 11.60 -5.46 3.04
CA LEU A 162 10.95 -4.77 1.92
C LEU A 162 10.67 -3.30 2.20
N LYS A 163 10.26 -2.98 3.44
CA LYS A 163 9.98 -1.61 3.85
C LYS A 163 11.25 -0.77 3.84
N GLN A 164 12.35 -1.29 4.40
CA GLN A 164 13.65 -0.61 4.39
C GLN A 164 14.17 -0.42 2.95
N MET A 165 14.02 -1.44 2.10
CA MET A 165 14.40 -1.35 0.69
C MET A 165 13.64 -0.23 -0.04
N LYS A 166 12.33 -0.16 0.17
CA LYS A 166 11.48 0.90 -0.39
C LYS A 166 11.87 2.28 0.15
N GLU A 167 12.17 2.40 1.45
CA GLU A 167 12.62 3.64 2.08
C GLU A 167 14.01 4.08 1.58
N SER A 168 14.87 3.13 1.22
CA SER A 168 16.19 3.36 0.64
C SER A 168 16.14 3.80 -0.82
N GLY A 169 14.95 3.90 -1.42
CA GLY A 169 14.76 4.37 -2.79
C GLY A 169 14.96 3.29 -3.86
N LEU A 170 14.96 2.00 -3.51
CA LEU A 170 14.99 0.93 -4.51
C LEU A 170 13.79 1.05 -5.47
N GLY A 171 14.07 0.80 -6.75
CA GLY A 171 13.08 0.88 -7.82
C GLY A 171 11.96 -0.14 -7.63
N GLN A 172 10.77 0.15 -8.19
CA GLN A 172 9.64 -0.78 -8.11
C GLN A 172 9.93 -2.13 -8.78
N GLU A 173 10.73 -2.16 -9.83
CA GLU A 173 11.15 -3.42 -10.49
C GLU A 173 12.05 -4.27 -9.58
N GLU A 174 12.96 -3.64 -8.84
CA GLU A 174 13.84 -4.33 -7.90
C GLU A 174 13.07 -4.84 -6.68
N LEU A 175 12.13 -4.03 -6.15
CA LEU A 175 11.20 -4.47 -5.11
C LEU A 175 10.36 -5.66 -5.58
N ARG A 176 9.88 -5.64 -6.83
CA ARG A 176 9.13 -6.75 -7.41
C ARG A 176 10.00 -8.01 -7.52
N ALA A 177 11.21 -7.88 -8.04
CA ALA A 177 12.16 -8.99 -8.14
C ALA A 177 12.46 -9.59 -6.75
N LYS A 178 12.64 -8.74 -5.73
CA LYS A 178 12.84 -9.21 -4.36
C LYS A 178 11.62 -9.97 -3.84
N VAL A 179 10.40 -9.44 -4.05
CA VAL A 179 9.17 -10.14 -3.67
C VAL A 179 9.09 -11.50 -4.36
N ASP A 180 9.38 -11.56 -5.66
CA ASP A 180 9.34 -12.82 -6.41
C ASP A 180 10.37 -13.83 -5.87
N GLU A 181 11.61 -13.40 -5.60
CA GLU A 181 12.63 -14.20 -4.92
C GLU A 181 12.14 -14.72 -3.57
N MET A 182 11.54 -13.87 -2.73
CA MET A 182 11.03 -14.27 -1.43
C MET A 182 9.89 -15.28 -1.52
N LEU A 183 9.02 -15.14 -2.54
CA LEU A 183 7.91 -16.06 -2.77
C LEU A 183 8.39 -17.42 -3.31
N GLU A 184 9.46 -17.47 -4.10
CA GLU A 184 10.07 -18.73 -4.58
C GLU A 184 10.68 -19.56 -3.45
N HIS A 185 11.22 -18.92 -2.40
CA HIS A 185 11.80 -19.60 -1.25
C HIS A 185 10.74 -20.11 -0.24
N VAL A 186 9.45 -19.88 -0.49
CA VAL A 186 8.37 -20.40 0.35
C VAL A 186 8.18 -21.88 0.08
N THR A 187 8.50 -22.72 1.07
CA THR A 187 8.38 -24.19 0.97
C THR A 187 7.07 -24.73 1.54
N ASP A 188 6.33 -23.93 2.31
CA ASP A 188 5.04 -24.30 2.90
C ASP A 188 3.95 -24.36 1.82
N GLU A 189 3.33 -25.53 1.65
CA GLU A 189 2.34 -25.78 0.59
C GLU A 189 1.05 -24.95 0.77
N ALA A 190 0.61 -24.68 2.00
CA ALA A 190 -0.56 -23.83 2.24
C ALA A 190 -0.27 -22.38 1.85
N LYS A 191 0.95 -21.90 2.09
CA LYS A 191 1.40 -20.58 1.64
C LYS A 191 1.62 -20.53 0.12
N LYS A 192 2.17 -21.58 -0.51
CA LYS A 192 2.26 -21.69 -1.98
C LYS A 192 0.89 -21.62 -2.63
N GLN A 193 -0.11 -22.30 -2.06
CA GLN A 193 -1.48 -22.23 -2.55
C GLN A 193 -2.01 -20.79 -2.50
N LYS A 194 -1.76 -20.05 -1.40
CA LYS A 194 -2.11 -18.62 -1.31
C LYS A 194 -1.37 -17.77 -2.35
N ILE A 195 -0.10 -18.06 -2.63
CA ILE A 195 0.67 -17.36 -3.68
C ILE A 195 0.02 -17.59 -5.05
N HIS A 196 -0.34 -18.83 -5.37
CA HIS A 196 -0.99 -19.18 -6.62
C HIS A 196 -2.39 -18.54 -6.75
N GLU A 197 -3.18 -18.57 -5.68
CA GLU A 197 -4.56 -18.08 -5.66
C GLU A 197 -4.65 -16.54 -5.72
N TYR A 198 -3.78 -15.81 -5.00
CA TYR A 198 -3.91 -14.35 -4.86
C TYR A 198 -2.78 -13.57 -5.55
N GLY A 199 -1.65 -14.21 -5.87
CA GLY A 199 -0.47 -13.57 -6.45
C GLY A 199 -0.77 -12.81 -7.74
N PRO A 200 -1.44 -13.40 -8.74
CA PRO A 200 -1.79 -12.71 -9.98
C PRO A 200 -2.65 -11.46 -9.77
N ALA A 201 -3.65 -11.55 -8.89
CA ALA A 201 -4.52 -10.42 -8.55
C ALA A 201 -3.72 -9.29 -7.89
N CYS A 202 -2.88 -9.63 -6.91
CA CYS A 202 -2.04 -8.64 -6.24
C CYS A 202 -1.04 -7.98 -7.20
N ARG A 203 -0.38 -8.73 -8.09
CA ARG A 203 0.51 -8.17 -9.11
C ARG A 203 -0.23 -7.13 -9.97
N LYS A 204 -1.43 -7.45 -10.46
CA LYS A 204 -2.26 -6.53 -11.26
C LYS A 204 -2.59 -5.22 -10.51
N ILE A 205 -2.94 -5.33 -9.22
CA ILE A 205 -3.24 -4.16 -8.38
C ILE A 205 -2.01 -3.24 -8.21
N TYR A 206 -0.83 -3.81 -8.00
CA TYR A 206 0.42 -3.04 -7.88
C TYR A 206 0.88 -2.44 -9.22
N GLU A 207 0.66 -3.14 -10.34
CA GLU A 207 0.94 -2.64 -11.68
C GLU A 207 0.03 -1.47 -12.08
N ASP A 208 -1.27 -1.49 -11.73
CA ASP A 208 -2.19 -0.37 -12.01
C ASP A 208 -1.77 0.91 -11.27
N ARG A 209 -1.24 0.78 -10.05
CA ARG A 209 -0.63 1.90 -9.33
C ARG A 209 0.62 2.41 -10.05
N HIS A 210 1.51 1.51 -10.47
CA HIS A 210 2.71 1.90 -11.20
C HIS A 210 2.36 2.65 -12.49
N LYS A 211 1.37 2.19 -13.27
CA LYS A 211 0.92 2.91 -14.48
C LYS A 211 0.36 4.30 -14.19
N ARG A 212 -0.19 4.52 -13.00
CA ARG A 212 -0.72 5.82 -12.54
C ARG A 212 0.35 6.74 -11.99
N ASP A 213 1.26 6.20 -11.18
CA ASP A 213 2.38 6.94 -10.58
C ASP A 213 3.47 7.26 -11.63
N ASN A 214 3.64 6.36 -12.62
CA ASN A 214 4.39 6.58 -13.86
C ASN A 214 3.50 7.03 -15.03
N HIS A 215 2.29 7.54 -14.77
CA HIS A 215 1.58 8.25 -15.82
C HIS A 215 2.35 9.53 -16.09
N GLU A 216 3.18 9.48 -17.12
CA GLU A 216 3.44 10.66 -17.91
C GLU A 216 2.07 11.15 -18.36
N HIS A 217 1.51 12.12 -17.63
CA HIS A 217 0.28 12.80 -17.97
C HIS A 217 0.29 13.07 -19.47
N SER A 218 -0.68 12.51 -20.18
CA SER A 218 -0.76 12.75 -21.61
C SER A 218 -0.85 14.26 -21.84
N LEU A 219 -0.30 14.74 -22.96
CA LEU A 219 -0.37 16.16 -23.30
C LEU A 219 -1.83 16.69 -23.26
N ASP A 220 -2.79 15.84 -23.64
CA ASP A 220 -4.22 16.14 -23.56
C ASP A 220 -4.77 16.25 -22.13
N ASP A 221 -4.19 15.53 -21.16
CA ASP A 221 -4.56 15.70 -19.75
C ASP A 221 -4.13 17.09 -19.26
N TYR A 222 -2.90 17.50 -19.57
CA TYR A 222 -2.41 18.85 -19.27
C TYR A 222 -3.28 19.93 -19.93
N PHE A 223 -3.73 19.75 -21.18
CA PHE A 223 -4.64 20.67 -21.86
C PHE A 223 -6.00 20.82 -21.17
N ARG A 224 -6.47 19.80 -20.45
CA ARG A 224 -7.73 19.85 -19.70
C ARG A 224 -7.54 20.44 -18.30
N THR A 225 -6.35 20.30 -17.71
CA THR A 225 -6.08 20.69 -16.33
C THR A 225 -5.25 21.99 -16.24
N HIS A 226 -3.94 21.89 -16.30
CA HIS A 226 -3.00 22.98 -16.02
C HIS A 226 -2.79 23.95 -17.19
N LEU A 227 -3.16 23.54 -18.40
CA LEU A 227 -3.07 24.31 -19.64
C LEU A 227 -4.46 24.60 -20.24
N SER A 228 -5.52 24.53 -19.42
CA SER A 228 -6.90 24.81 -19.86
C SER A 228 -7.10 26.25 -20.35
N TRP A 229 -6.21 27.16 -19.96
CA TRP A 229 -6.20 28.57 -20.33
C TRP A 229 -5.65 28.82 -21.75
N LEU A 230 -5.03 27.82 -22.38
CA LEU A 230 -4.63 27.90 -23.79
C LEU A 230 -5.87 27.87 -24.70
N THR A 231 -5.83 28.65 -25.78
CA THR A 231 -6.81 28.54 -26.85
C THR A 231 -6.64 27.24 -27.62
N ASP A 232 -7.67 26.78 -28.32
CA ASP A 232 -7.59 25.52 -29.07
C ASP A 232 -6.53 25.60 -30.19
N ALA A 233 -6.35 26.76 -30.83
CA ALA A 233 -5.27 26.99 -31.78
C ALA A 233 -3.87 26.84 -31.14
N GLN A 234 -3.69 27.33 -29.90
CA GLN A 234 -2.43 27.17 -29.18
C GLN A 234 -2.18 25.71 -28.78
N LYS A 235 -3.23 24.98 -28.38
CA LYS A 235 -3.14 23.54 -28.07
C LYS A 235 -2.76 22.72 -29.30
N ASP A 236 -3.35 23.03 -30.45
CA ASP A 236 -3.04 22.37 -31.73
C ASP A 236 -1.60 22.64 -32.17
N GLU A 237 -1.08 23.85 -31.96
CA GLU A 237 0.33 24.14 -32.24
C GLU A 237 1.27 23.31 -31.36
N ILE A 238 0.98 23.18 -30.05
CA ILE A 238 1.77 22.34 -29.15
C ILE A 238 1.64 20.85 -29.51
N ARG A 239 0.46 20.39 -29.95
CA ARG A 239 0.25 19.02 -30.45
C ARG A 239 1.10 18.76 -31.70
N LYS A 240 1.11 19.70 -32.64
CA LYS A 240 1.94 19.63 -33.85
C LYS A 240 3.43 19.60 -33.50
N MET A 241 3.89 20.39 -32.53
CA MET A 241 5.28 20.35 -32.05
C MET A 241 5.65 18.96 -31.50
N LYS A 242 4.74 18.29 -30.80
CA LYS A 242 4.93 16.92 -30.30
C LYS A 242 4.99 15.90 -31.44
N GLU A 243 4.11 16.02 -32.43
CA GLU A 243 4.07 15.16 -33.62
C GLU A 243 5.33 15.32 -34.49
N GLU A 244 5.86 16.55 -34.59
CA GLU A 244 7.13 16.87 -35.24
C GLU A 244 8.37 16.37 -34.45
N GLY A 245 8.17 15.75 -33.28
CA GLY A 245 9.25 15.22 -32.45
C GLY A 245 10.09 16.29 -31.75
N LYS A 246 9.58 17.51 -31.56
CA LYS A 246 10.30 18.57 -30.84
C LYS A 246 10.53 18.19 -29.38
N GLN A 247 11.62 18.71 -28.81
CA GLN A 247 11.96 18.43 -27.43
C GLN A 247 10.92 19.01 -26.47
N LYS A 248 10.72 18.36 -25.32
CA LYS A 248 9.79 18.84 -24.28
C LYS A 248 10.11 20.26 -23.83
N MET A 249 11.40 20.62 -23.76
CA MET A 249 11.84 21.98 -23.43
C MET A 249 11.36 23.02 -24.44
N ASP A 250 11.32 22.71 -25.74
CA ASP A 250 10.82 23.63 -26.76
C ASP A 250 9.31 23.86 -26.62
N MET A 251 8.56 22.79 -26.35
CA MET A 251 7.12 22.89 -26.08
C MET A 251 6.83 23.69 -24.80
N GLN A 252 7.58 23.44 -23.72
CA GLN A 252 7.48 24.21 -22.48
C GLN A 252 7.79 25.69 -22.69
N LYS A 253 8.86 26.00 -23.43
CA LYS A 253 9.23 27.37 -23.77
C LYS A 253 8.09 28.06 -24.50
N LYS A 254 7.48 27.39 -25.49
CA LYS A 254 6.33 27.93 -26.23
C LYS A 254 5.12 28.17 -25.32
N ILE A 255 4.83 27.28 -24.38
CA ILE A 255 3.77 27.47 -23.38
C ILE A 255 4.06 28.68 -22.49
N LEU A 256 5.30 28.86 -22.05
CA LEU A 256 5.70 30.03 -21.26
C LEU A 256 5.63 31.33 -22.07
N ASP A 257 5.96 31.31 -23.35
CA ASP A 257 5.80 32.47 -24.24
C ASP A 257 4.32 32.88 -24.32
N TYR A 258 3.38 31.92 -24.41
CA TYR A 258 1.95 32.23 -24.33
C TYR A 258 1.56 32.84 -23.00
N TYR A 259 2.06 32.29 -21.89
CA TYR A 259 1.80 32.81 -20.55
C TYR A 259 2.32 34.25 -20.37
N GLU A 260 3.51 34.54 -20.88
CA GLU A 260 4.15 35.86 -20.74
C GLU A 260 3.39 36.95 -21.48
N ASN A 261 2.80 36.61 -22.62
CA ASN A 261 1.98 37.51 -23.44
C ASN A 261 0.57 37.76 -22.86
N LEU A 262 0.13 36.97 -21.87
CA LEU A 262 -1.11 37.28 -21.16
C LEU A 262 -0.94 38.50 -20.27
N THR A 263 -2.04 39.23 -20.08
CA THR A 263 -2.15 40.37 -19.16
C THR A 263 -3.47 40.26 -18.35
N GLY A 264 -3.57 41.04 -17.27
CA GLY A 264 -4.78 41.09 -16.44
C GLY A 264 -5.22 39.74 -15.86
N ASP A 265 -6.54 39.53 -15.80
CA ASP A 265 -7.15 38.35 -15.18
C ASP A 265 -6.75 37.04 -15.86
N GLY A 266 -6.57 37.05 -17.19
CA GLY A 266 -6.10 35.88 -17.95
C GLY A 266 -4.71 35.42 -17.48
N LYS A 267 -3.79 36.35 -17.20
CA LYS A 267 -2.46 36.01 -16.66
C LYS A 267 -2.55 35.51 -15.21
N LYS A 268 -3.51 36.02 -14.43
CA LYS A 268 -3.72 35.58 -13.05
C LYS A 268 -4.22 34.13 -13.00
N GLU A 269 -5.23 33.80 -13.82
CA GLU A 269 -5.78 32.45 -13.94
C GLU A 269 -4.73 31.46 -14.46
N ALA A 270 -4.09 31.77 -15.58
CA ALA A 270 -3.04 30.94 -16.16
C ALA A 270 -1.91 30.67 -15.15
N GLY A 271 -1.51 31.70 -14.39
CA GLY A 271 -0.48 31.59 -13.36
C GLY A 271 -0.88 30.65 -12.22
N GLU A 272 -2.14 30.66 -11.76
CA GLU A 272 -2.60 29.70 -10.74
C GLU A 272 -2.68 28.27 -11.27
N LYS A 273 -3.12 28.08 -12.53
CA LYS A 273 -3.19 26.77 -13.17
C LYS A 273 -1.79 26.16 -13.35
N LEU A 274 -0.83 26.95 -13.83
CA LEU A 274 0.57 26.56 -13.98
C LEU A 274 1.24 26.28 -12.61
N ARG A 275 0.97 27.10 -11.58
CA ARG A 275 1.41 26.81 -10.20
C ARG A 275 0.82 25.50 -9.69
N GLY A 276 -0.43 25.19 -10.03
CA GLY A 276 -1.06 23.90 -9.77
C GLY A 276 -0.25 22.74 -10.33
N GLY A 277 0.15 22.83 -11.60
CA GLY A 277 0.98 21.82 -12.25
C GLY A 277 2.36 21.68 -11.61
N CYS A 278 3.00 22.80 -11.27
CA CYS A 278 4.28 22.77 -10.54
C CYS A 278 4.17 22.14 -9.15
N ARG A 279 3.06 22.34 -8.42
CA ARG A 279 2.82 21.68 -7.12
C ARG A 279 2.65 20.18 -7.27
N GLU A 280 1.93 19.75 -8.30
CA GLU A 280 1.74 18.35 -8.57
C GLU A 280 3.04 17.67 -8.98
N LEU A 281 3.83 18.30 -9.84
CA LEU A 281 5.15 17.80 -10.22
C LEU A 281 6.09 17.72 -9.01
N LEU A 282 6.13 18.75 -8.17
CA LEU A 282 6.93 18.75 -6.95
C LEU A 282 6.50 17.60 -6.03
N ARG A 283 5.19 17.38 -5.85
CA ARG A 283 4.65 16.24 -5.09
C ARG A 283 5.08 14.88 -5.67
N GLN A 284 5.11 14.73 -7.00
CA GLN A 284 5.61 13.50 -7.63
C GLN A 284 7.11 13.27 -7.36
N ILE A 285 7.89 14.34 -7.26
CA ILE A 285 9.33 14.28 -7.01
C ILE A 285 9.60 13.97 -5.53
N VAL A 286 9.11 14.80 -4.61
CA VAL A 286 9.47 14.75 -3.18
C VAL A 286 8.48 13.96 -2.31
N GLY A 287 7.30 13.60 -2.84
CA GLY A 287 6.27 12.85 -2.13
C GLY A 287 5.31 13.70 -1.29
N ASP A 288 4.24 13.07 -0.81
CA ASP A 288 3.15 13.73 -0.06
C ASP A 288 3.62 14.25 1.32
N GLU A 289 4.51 13.54 2.00
CA GLU A 289 5.02 13.93 3.32
C GLU A 289 5.78 15.27 3.27
N LYS A 290 6.68 15.41 2.30
CA LYS A 290 7.45 16.64 2.08
C LYS A 290 6.57 17.81 1.61
N MET A 291 5.52 17.52 0.86
CA MET A 291 4.52 18.53 0.50
C MET A 291 3.69 19.00 1.70
N ALA A 292 3.37 18.11 2.63
CA ALA A 292 2.69 18.47 3.87
C ALA A 292 3.59 19.33 4.77
N GLU A 293 4.89 19.02 4.86
CA GLU A 293 5.91 19.82 5.55
C GLU A 293 5.96 21.25 4.98
N LEU A 294 6.09 21.40 3.66
CA LEU A 294 6.07 22.72 3.00
C LEU A 294 4.78 23.50 3.27
N LYS A 295 3.64 22.81 3.31
CA LYS A 295 2.35 23.44 3.59
C LYS A 295 2.29 23.97 5.02
N GLN A 296 2.71 23.17 6.00
CA GLN A 296 2.78 23.58 7.41
C GLN A 296 3.74 24.77 7.58
N MET A 297 4.90 24.74 6.93
CA MET A 297 5.85 25.83 6.95
C MET A 297 5.24 27.13 6.44
N LYS A 298 4.52 27.07 5.31
CA LYS A 298 3.81 28.21 4.75
C LYS A 298 2.71 28.74 5.68
N GLU A 299 1.94 27.85 6.31
CA GLU A 299 0.88 28.22 7.27
C GLU A 299 1.45 28.81 8.57
N SER A 300 2.68 28.45 8.93
CA SER A 300 3.42 28.99 10.07
C SER A 300 3.98 30.40 9.83
N GLY A 301 3.78 30.96 8.63
CA GLY A 301 4.22 32.30 8.27
C GLY A 301 5.70 32.40 7.86
N LEU A 302 6.36 31.27 7.54
CA LEU A 302 7.71 31.30 6.98
C LEU A 302 7.76 32.11 5.68
N GLY A 303 8.85 32.85 5.50
CA GLY A 303 9.06 33.68 4.34
C GLY A 303 9.15 32.87 3.04
N GLN A 304 8.80 33.49 1.91
CA GLN A 304 8.90 32.84 0.59
C GLN A 304 10.34 32.41 0.25
N GLU A 305 11.35 33.16 0.69
CA GLU A 305 12.76 32.79 0.48
C GLU A 305 13.15 31.54 1.27
N GLU A 306 12.66 31.39 2.50
CA GLU A 306 12.89 30.21 3.33
C GLU A 306 12.16 28.97 2.77
N LEU A 307 10.93 29.16 2.28
CA LEU A 307 10.20 28.11 1.56
C LEU A 307 10.94 27.68 0.29
N ARG A 308 11.52 28.63 -0.47
CA ARG A 308 12.32 28.34 -1.66
C ARG A 308 13.58 27.55 -1.28
N ALA A 309 14.31 27.98 -0.27
CA ALA A 309 15.50 27.28 0.23
C ALA A 309 15.17 25.85 0.67
N LYS A 310 14.03 25.66 1.34
CA LYS A 310 13.57 24.33 1.74
C LYS A 310 13.23 23.45 0.53
N VAL A 311 12.58 24.01 -0.50
CA VAL A 311 12.34 23.27 -1.75
C VAL A 311 13.66 22.87 -2.40
N ASP A 312 14.65 23.77 -2.47
CA ASP A 312 15.96 23.46 -3.04
C ASP A 312 16.68 22.34 -2.26
N GLU A 313 16.69 22.41 -0.93
CA GLU A 313 17.21 21.34 -0.05
C GLU A 313 16.53 19.99 -0.33
N MET A 314 15.20 19.98 -0.46
CA MET A 314 14.46 18.75 -0.77
C MET A 314 14.82 18.18 -2.14
N LEU A 315 15.05 19.04 -3.14
CA LEU A 315 15.39 18.63 -4.50
C LEU A 315 16.85 18.12 -4.59
N GLU A 316 17.79 18.67 -3.81
CA GLU A 316 19.18 18.18 -3.73
C GLU A 316 19.28 16.75 -3.16
N HIS A 317 18.39 16.40 -2.23
CA HIS A 317 18.32 15.05 -1.66
C HIS A 317 17.64 14.01 -2.56
N VAL A 318 17.17 14.39 -3.75
CA VAL A 318 16.58 13.45 -4.72
C VAL A 318 17.69 12.66 -5.40
N THR A 319 17.74 11.36 -5.13
CA THR A 319 18.75 10.43 -5.70
C THR A 319 18.29 9.73 -6.98
N ASP A 320 16.98 9.65 -7.22
CA ASP A 320 16.38 9.01 -8.40
C ASP A 320 16.67 9.80 -9.68
N GLU A 321 17.32 9.17 -10.65
CA GLU A 321 17.76 9.81 -11.89
C GLU A 321 16.60 10.28 -12.79
N ALA A 322 15.48 9.55 -12.82
CA ALA A 322 14.30 9.97 -13.57
C ALA A 322 13.64 11.22 -12.95
N LYS A 323 13.66 11.33 -11.61
CA LYS A 323 13.21 12.53 -10.90
C LYS A 323 14.20 13.69 -11.06
N LYS A 324 15.51 13.45 -11.03
CA LYS A 324 16.53 14.48 -11.34
C LYS A 324 16.34 15.05 -12.75
N GLN A 325 16.08 14.18 -13.71
CA GLN A 325 15.75 14.60 -15.08
C GLN A 325 14.51 15.52 -15.09
N LYS A 326 13.43 15.16 -14.38
CA LYS A 326 12.25 16.02 -14.23
C LYS A 326 12.57 17.36 -13.55
N ILE A 327 13.44 17.38 -12.53
CA ILE A 327 13.88 18.62 -11.88
C ILE A 327 14.61 19.51 -12.89
N HIS A 328 15.52 18.95 -13.68
CA HIS A 328 16.25 19.68 -14.70
C HIS A 328 15.32 20.19 -15.81
N GLU A 329 14.40 19.36 -16.30
CA GLU A 329 13.50 19.69 -17.41
C GLU A 329 12.43 20.73 -17.03
N TYR A 330 11.84 20.66 -15.83
CA TYR A 330 10.69 21.49 -15.47
C TYR A 330 10.99 22.53 -14.38
N GLY A 331 12.06 22.34 -13.60
CA GLY A 331 12.44 23.21 -12.50
C GLY A 331 12.59 24.69 -12.88
N PRO A 332 13.33 25.04 -13.96
CA PRO A 332 13.48 26.43 -14.38
C PRO A 332 12.15 27.12 -14.70
N ALA A 333 11.26 26.43 -15.42
CA ALA A 333 9.93 26.92 -15.76
C ALA A 333 9.09 27.21 -14.49
N CYS A 334 9.08 26.26 -13.55
CA CYS A 334 8.35 26.41 -12.30
C CYS A 334 8.89 27.55 -11.44
N ARG A 335 10.22 27.71 -11.33
CA ARG A 335 10.81 28.86 -10.62
C ARG A 335 10.33 30.19 -11.20
N LYS A 336 10.33 30.33 -12.53
CA LYS A 336 9.86 31.54 -13.22
C LYS A 336 8.39 31.87 -12.92
N ILE A 337 7.51 30.85 -12.90
CA ILE A 337 6.08 31.01 -12.59
C ILE A 337 5.85 31.48 -11.13
N TYR A 338 6.65 31.00 -10.18
CA TYR A 338 6.57 31.43 -8.78
C TYR A 338 7.16 32.84 -8.56
N GLU A 339 8.24 33.18 -9.25
CA GLU A 339 8.85 34.51 -9.21
C GLU A 339 7.93 35.60 -9.78
N ASP A 340 7.21 35.32 -10.88
CA ASP A 340 6.24 36.25 -11.48
C ASP A 340 5.10 36.59 -10.53
N ARG A 341 4.65 35.62 -9.72
CA ARG A 341 3.67 35.87 -8.65
C ARG A 341 4.20 36.85 -7.61
N HIS A 342 5.41 36.59 -7.10
CA HIS A 342 6.01 37.40 -6.05
C HIS A 342 6.18 38.86 -6.46
N LYS A 343 6.57 39.12 -7.72
CA LYS A 343 6.67 40.48 -8.26
C LYS A 343 5.32 41.20 -8.26
N ARG A 344 4.21 40.52 -8.56
CA ARG A 344 2.86 41.11 -8.54
C ARG A 344 2.37 41.35 -7.12
N ASP A 345 2.52 40.37 -6.23
CA ASP A 345 2.08 40.46 -4.83
C ASP A 345 2.79 41.65 -4.13
N ASN A 346 4.08 41.89 -4.41
CA ASN A 346 4.80 43.07 -3.91
C ASN A 346 4.39 44.41 -4.56
N HIS A 347 3.95 44.39 -5.82
CA HIS A 347 3.46 45.58 -6.52
C HIS A 347 2.07 46.02 -6.01
N GLU A 348 1.19 45.07 -5.68
CA GLU A 348 -0.11 45.34 -5.06
C GLU A 348 0.04 45.88 -3.63
N HIS A 349 1.00 45.36 -2.86
CA HIS A 349 1.30 45.87 -1.51
C HIS A 349 1.98 47.25 -1.47
N SER A 350 2.55 47.73 -2.59
CA SER A 350 3.18 49.06 -2.68
C SER A 350 2.23 50.15 -3.17
N LEU A 351 1.00 49.78 -3.58
CA LEU A 351 -0.02 50.68 -4.15
C LEU A 351 -1.28 50.82 -3.28
N GLY A 352 -1.33 50.11 -2.14
CA GLY A 352 -2.35 50.27 -1.09
C GLY A 352 -1.72 50.83 0.18
#